data_AF-A0A953IJB4-F1
#
_entry.id   AF-A0A953IJB4-F1
#
_cell.length_a   1.000
_cell.length_b   1.000
_cell.length_c   1.000
_cell.angle_alpha   90.00
_cell.angle_beta   90.00
_cell.angle_gamma   90.00
#
_symmetry.space_group_name_H-M   'P 1'
#
loop_
_entity.id
_entity.type
_entity.pdbx_description
1 polymer ?
#
loop_
_entity_poly.entity_id
_entity_poly.type
_entity_poly.pdbx_seq_one_letter_code
_entity_poly.pdbx_strand_id
1 'polypeptide(L)'
;IAKRLMDYGFHAPTVSFPVAGTIMVEPTESESKGELDRFIAALISIREEIRKVESGVWPAEDNPLKRAPHTQADLADAEWNRPYTRHEAAFPLPWVAENKFWPSVNRIDDVYGDRNLFCACPPMEEYK
;
A
#
# COMPACT_ATOMS: atom_id res chain seq x y z
N ILE A 1 1.07 6.62 -2.19
CA ILE A 1 1.86 6.55 -0.93
C ILE A 1 1.08 5.82 0.15
N ALA A 2 -0.08 6.33 0.61
CA ALA A 2 -0.86 5.70 1.69
C ALA A 2 -1.08 4.19 1.53
N LYS A 3 -1.57 3.73 0.36
CA LYS A 3 -1.76 2.30 0.10
C LYS A 3 -0.45 1.51 0.03
N ARG A 4 0.64 2.14 -0.42
CA ARG A 4 1.96 1.48 -0.50
C ARG A 4 2.56 1.22 0.87
N LEU A 5 2.32 2.10 1.86
CA LEU A 5 2.77 1.89 3.24
C LEU A 5 2.24 0.59 3.85
N MET A 6 1.06 0.11 3.43
CA MET A 6 0.51 -1.17 3.85
C MET A 6 1.43 -2.34 3.49
N ASP A 7 2.11 -2.28 2.33
CA ASP A 7 3.05 -3.31 1.90
C ASP A 7 4.32 -3.34 2.76
N TYR A 8 4.64 -2.20 3.40
CA TYR A 8 5.74 -2.04 4.35
C TYR A 8 5.34 -2.35 5.81
N GLY A 9 4.07 -2.74 6.04
CA GLY A 9 3.55 -3.06 7.38
C GLY A 9 3.03 -1.86 8.18
N PHE A 10 2.81 -0.70 7.54
CA PHE A 10 2.34 0.51 8.21
C PHE A 10 0.93 0.89 7.78
N HIS A 11 0.11 1.31 8.76
CA HIS A 11 -1.06 2.13 8.47
C HIS A 11 -0.61 3.50 7.94
N ALA A 12 -1.38 4.08 7.02
CA ALA A 12 -1.07 5.39 6.50
C ALA A 12 -1.29 6.48 7.58
N PRO A 13 -0.47 7.53 7.61
CA PRO A 13 -0.78 8.73 8.39
C PRO A 13 -2.03 9.44 7.85
N THR A 14 -2.45 10.51 8.52
CA THR A 14 -3.53 11.38 8.03
C THR A 14 -3.20 11.88 6.62
N VAL A 15 -4.14 11.69 5.69
CA VAL A 15 -3.99 11.99 4.26
C VAL A 15 -4.91 13.13 3.85
N SER A 16 -4.39 14.06 3.06
CA SER A 16 -5.11 15.19 2.44
C SER A 16 -5.77 16.17 3.43
N PHE A 17 -5.30 16.22 4.67
CA PHE A 17 -5.70 17.20 5.67
C PHE A 17 -4.50 17.59 6.55
N PRO A 18 -4.33 18.88 6.92
CA PRO A 18 -5.17 20.03 6.57
C PRO A 18 -4.97 20.56 5.14
N VAL A 19 -4.02 20.00 4.39
CA VAL A 19 -3.72 20.40 3.00
C VAL A 19 -4.00 19.23 2.06
N ALA A 20 -4.76 19.47 1.00
CA ALA A 20 -5.06 18.46 0.00
C ALA A 20 -3.77 17.93 -0.67
N GLY A 21 -3.65 16.62 -0.83
CA GLY A 21 -2.49 15.99 -1.47
C GLY A 21 -1.26 15.83 -0.58
N THR A 22 -1.31 16.21 0.70
CA THR A 22 -0.22 16.01 1.65
C THR A 22 -0.49 14.86 2.62
N ILE A 23 0.51 14.52 3.42
CA ILE A 23 0.38 13.63 4.59
C ILE A 23 0.79 14.39 5.84
N MET A 24 0.08 14.17 6.95
CA MET A 24 0.39 14.73 8.27
C MET A 24 0.70 13.59 9.24
N VAL A 25 1.91 13.58 9.79
CA VAL A 25 2.45 12.48 10.61
C VAL A 25 2.59 12.95 12.05
N GLU A 26 2.05 12.17 12.98
CA GLU A 26 2.19 12.34 14.43
C GLU A 26 2.63 11.00 15.04
N PRO A 27 3.86 10.86 15.54
CA PRO A 27 4.35 9.59 16.08
C PRO A 27 3.87 9.30 17.51
N THR A 28 3.49 10.31 18.28
CA THR A 28 3.30 10.25 19.74
C THR A 28 4.58 9.88 20.51
N GLU A 29 4.55 10.04 21.82
CA GLU A 29 5.65 9.73 22.74
C GLU A 29 5.80 8.24 23.05
N SER A 30 4.79 7.43 22.70
CA SER A 30 4.77 5.99 23.01
C SER A 30 5.62 5.16 22.05
N GLU A 31 5.96 5.71 20.89
CA GLU A 31 6.68 4.99 19.85
C GLU A 31 8.19 5.03 20.07
N SER A 32 8.81 3.84 20.04
CA SER A 32 10.26 3.72 20.20
C SER A 32 11.01 4.31 19.00
N LYS A 33 12.25 4.77 19.22
CA LYS A 33 13.12 5.24 18.13
C LYS A 33 13.23 4.22 16.98
N GLY A 34 13.28 2.92 17.31
CA GLY A 34 13.35 1.86 16.31
C GLY A 34 12.12 1.79 15.40
N GLU A 35 10.92 2.07 15.92
CA GLU A 35 9.70 2.15 15.11
C GLU A 35 9.72 3.39 14.21
N LEU A 36 10.15 4.54 14.75
CA LEU A 36 10.31 5.77 13.98
C LEU A 36 11.30 5.60 12.82
N ASP A 37 12.44 4.96 13.10
CA ASP A 37 13.46 4.68 12.08
C ASP A 37 12.91 3.75 10.98
N ARG A 38 12.10 2.73 11.32
CA ARG A 38 11.42 1.87 10.34
C ARG A 38 10.45 2.65 9.45
N PHE A 39 9.63 3.52 10.05
CA PHE A 39 8.69 4.35 9.30
C PHE A 39 9.40 5.32 8.36
N ILE A 40 10.47 5.97 8.84
CA ILE A 40 11.32 6.87 8.02
C ILE A 40 11.96 6.08 6.87
N ALA A 41 12.52 4.91 7.13
CA ALA A 41 13.14 4.07 6.11
C ALA A 41 12.11 3.58 5.08
N ALA A 42 10.88 3.27 5.48
CA ALA A 42 9.79 2.97 4.54
C ALA A 42 9.48 4.16 3.63
N LEU A 43 9.41 5.38 4.17
CA LEU A 43 9.20 6.60 3.37
C LEU A 43 10.36 6.90 2.42
N ILE A 44 11.61 6.71 2.85
CA ILE A 44 12.79 6.85 2.00
C ILE A 44 12.75 5.83 0.85
N SER A 45 12.43 4.57 1.16
CA SER A 45 12.29 3.53 0.15
C SER A 45 11.19 3.86 -0.86
N ILE A 46 10.03 4.34 -0.40
CA ILE A 46 8.95 4.83 -1.27
C ILE A 46 9.42 6.02 -2.11
N ARG A 47 10.28 6.91 -1.59
CA ARG A 47 10.86 8.00 -2.39
C ARG A 47 11.74 7.47 -3.52
N GLU A 48 12.52 6.42 -3.29
CA GLU A 48 13.29 5.75 -4.35
C GLU A 48 12.39 5.05 -5.37
N GLU A 49 11.28 4.43 -4.94
CA GLU A 49 10.27 3.90 -5.87
C GLU A 49 9.71 5.01 -6.78
N ILE A 50 9.44 6.19 -6.23
CA ILE A 50 9.03 7.36 -7.01
C ILE A 50 10.14 7.75 -7.99
N ARG A 51 11.43 7.74 -7.60
CA ARG A 51 12.55 8.04 -8.51
C ARG A 51 12.66 7.04 -9.66
N LYS A 52 12.35 5.75 -9.43
CA LYS A 52 12.29 4.74 -10.49
C LYS A 52 11.20 5.04 -11.52
N VAL A 53 10.06 5.59 -11.07
CA VAL A 53 8.99 6.05 -11.99
C VAL A 53 9.42 7.32 -12.72
N GLU A 54 9.96 8.31 -12.00
CA GLU A 54 10.45 9.59 -12.57
C GLU A 54 11.52 9.37 -13.65
N SER A 55 12.40 8.38 -13.46
CA SER A 55 13.48 8.04 -14.41
C SER A 55 13.05 7.07 -15.52
N GLY A 56 11.79 6.61 -15.52
CA GLY A 56 11.25 5.70 -16.54
C GLY A 56 11.69 4.24 -16.39
N VAL A 57 12.36 3.86 -15.29
CA VAL A 57 12.67 2.46 -14.96
C VAL A 57 11.38 1.66 -14.79
N TRP A 58 10.37 2.27 -14.16
CA TRP A 58 9.03 1.71 -14.07
C TRP A 58 8.00 2.54 -14.84
N PRO A 59 7.06 1.90 -15.56
CA PRO A 59 5.93 2.59 -16.17
C PRO A 59 5.13 3.42 -15.17
N ALA A 60 4.68 4.61 -15.57
CA ALA A 60 3.93 5.51 -14.70
C ALA A 60 2.60 4.91 -14.19
N GLU A 61 1.96 4.06 -15.01
CA GLU A 61 0.67 3.43 -14.69
C GLU A 61 0.78 1.99 -14.20
N ASP A 62 1.97 1.36 -14.28
CA ASP A 62 2.18 0.01 -13.78
C ASP A 62 3.48 -0.10 -12.98
N ASN A 63 3.35 0.06 -11.66
CA ASN A 63 4.44 0.06 -10.70
C ASN A 63 3.89 -0.28 -9.30
N PRO A 64 4.75 -0.56 -8.31
CA PRO A 64 4.29 -0.92 -6.97
C PRO A 64 3.41 0.16 -6.32
N LEU A 65 3.66 1.45 -6.56
CA LEU A 65 2.87 2.55 -5.99
C LEU A 65 1.43 2.58 -6.51
N LYS A 66 1.24 2.30 -7.80
CA LYS A 66 -0.08 2.27 -8.46
C LYS A 66 -0.84 0.99 -8.14
N ARG A 67 -0.15 -0.14 -8.00
CA ARG A 67 -0.74 -1.48 -7.78
C ARG A 67 -0.96 -1.82 -6.31
N ALA A 68 -0.35 -1.07 -5.38
CA ALA A 68 -0.56 -1.28 -3.94
C ALA A 68 -2.03 -1.04 -3.49
N PRO A 69 -2.50 -1.72 -2.43
CA PRO A 69 -1.77 -2.72 -1.65
C PRO A 69 -1.70 -4.08 -2.36
N HIS A 70 -0.71 -4.90 -2.02
CA HIS A 70 -0.52 -6.23 -2.58
C HIS A 70 -1.05 -7.30 -1.62
N THR A 71 -2.05 -8.06 -2.06
CA THR A 71 -2.67 -9.12 -1.25
C THR A 71 -1.92 -10.44 -1.38
N GLN A 72 -2.19 -11.38 -0.47
CA GLN A 72 -1.69 -12.75 -0.60
C GLN A 72 -2.16 -13.40 -1.92
N ALA A 73 -3.39 -13.12 -2.36
CA ALA A 73 -3.95 -13.62 -3.61
C ALA A 73 -3.17 -13.10 -4.83
N ASP A 74 -2.79 -11.81 -4.86
CA ASP A 74 -1.95 -11.27 -5.94
C ASP A 74 -0.63 -12.03 -6.09
N LEU A 75 -0.02 -12.43 -4.97
CA LEU A 75 1.27 -13.14 -4.98
C LEU A 75 1.13 -14.62 -5.30
N ALA A 76 -0.02 -15.22 -4.99
CA ALA A 76 -0.32 -16.60 -5.30
C ALA A 76 -0.70 -16.82 -6.78
N ASP A 77 -1.03 -15.75 -7.51
CA ASP A 77 -1.22 -15.81 -8.96
C ASP A 77 0.02 -16.44 -9.62
N ALA A 78 -0.18 -17.50 -10.41
CA ALA A 78 0.90 -18.19 -11.10
C ALA A 78 1.60 -17.25 -12.10
N GLU A 79 0.82 -16.40 -12.76
CA GLU A 79 1.27 -15.46 -13.77
C GLU A 79 1.62 -14.12 -13.12
N TRP A 80 2.86 -13.67 -13.29
CA TRP A 80 3.31 -12.39 -12.75
C TRP A 80 3.78 -11.46 -13.88
N ASN A 81 2.80 -10.84 -14.54
CA ASN A 81 3.05 -9.89 -15.63
C ASN A 81 3.13 -8.45 -15.11
N ARG A 82 4.11 -8.16 -14.25
CA ARG A 82 4.36 -6.83 -13.69
C ARG A 82 5.84 -6.45 -13.86
N PRO A 83 6.19 -5.16 -14.04
CA PRO A 83 7.57 -4.72 -14.31
C PRO A 83 8.49 -4.66 -13.07
N TYR A 84 8.06 -5.31 -11.99
CA TYR A 84 8.75 -5.41 -10.70
C TYR A 84 8.46 -6.80 -10.13
N THR A 85 9.26 -7.26 -9.19
CA THR A 85 9.16 -8.63 -8.65
C THR A 85 8.10 -8.75 -7.55
N ARG A 86 7.64 -9.98 -7.27
CA ARG A 86 6.80 -10.29 -6.08
C ARG A 86 7.50 -9.89 -4.78
N HIS A 87 8.83 -10.00 -4.73
CA HIS A 87 9.61 -9.61 -3.56
C HIS A 87 9.58 -8.09 -3.35
N GLU A 88 9.81 -7.30 -4.40
CA GLU A 88 9.63 -5.84 -4.36
C GLU A 88 8.20 -5.44 -3.98
N ALA A 89 7.21 -6.24 -4.39
CA ALA A 89 5.81 -6.01 -4.05
C ALA A 89 5.53 -6.19 -2.55
N ALA A 90 5.86 -7.35 -1.97
CA ALA A 90 5.41 -7.73 -0.63
C ALA A 90 6.47 -7.62 0.48
N PHE A 91 7.76 -7.59 0.14
CA PHE A 91 8.87 -7.60 1.10
C PHE A 91 9.89 -6.49 0.77
N PRO A 92 9.47 -5.21 0.70
CA PRO A 92 10.34 -4.14 0.23
C PRO A 92 11.51 -3.82 1.18
N LEU A 93 11.41 -4.17 2.47
CA LEU A 93 12.47 -3.99 3.47
C LEU A 93 12.60 -5.23 4.37
N PRO A 94 13.78 -5.50 4.97
CA PRO A 94 14.08 -6.77 5.64
C PRO A 94 13.09 -7.15 6.76
N TRP A 95 12.71 -6.20 7.62
CA TRP A 95 11.80 -6.48 8.75
C TRP A 95 10.39 -6.87 8.31
N VAL A 96 9.99 -6.52 7.08
CA VAL A 96 8.67 -6.88 6.55
C VAL A 96 8.55 -8.40 6.39
N ALA A 97 9.66 -9.09 6.09
CA ALA A 97 9.69 -10.54 5.99
C ALA A 97 9.63 -11.23 7.35
N GLU A 98 10.13 -10.61 8.41
CA GLU A 98 10.13 -11.16 9.77
C GLU A 98 8.72 -11.17 10.39
N ASN A 99 7.90 -10.17 10.07
CA ASN A 99 6.54 -10.05 10.60
C ASN A 99 5.58 -9.48 9.55
N LYS A 100 5.29 -10.26 8.51
CA LYS A 100 4.44 -9.81 7.41
C LYS A 100 2.98 -9.69 7.83
N PHE A 101 2.46 -8.47 7.82
CA PHE A 101 1.03 -8.20 7.85
C PHE A 101 0.48 -8.13 6.42
N TRP A 102 -0.60 -8.88 6.14
CA TRP A 102 -1.19 -8.95 4.80
C TRP A 102 -2.40 -8.02 4.67
N PRO A 103 -2.43 -7.14 3.64
CA PRO A 103 -3.67 -6.56 3.16
C PRO A 103 -4.62 -7.69 2.74
N SER A 104 -5.86 -7.66 3.22
CA SER A 104 -6.87 -8.68 2.93
C SER A 104 -7.58 -8.48 1.59
N VAL A 105 -7.59 -7.24 1.09
CA VAL A 105 -8.19 -6.86 -0.19
C VAL A 105 -7.30 -5.87 -0.92
N ASN A 106 -7.48 -5.80 -2.24
CA ASN A 106 -6.80 -4.83 -3.10
C ASN A 106 -7.36 -3.41 -2.87
N ARG A 107 -6.88 -2.45 -3.66
CA ARG A 107 -7.32 -1.05 -3.56
C ARG A 107 -8.84 -0.96 -3.79
N ILE A 108 -9.53 -0.39 -2.80
CA ILE A 108 -10.97 -0.14 -2.82
C ILE A 108 -11.32 0.84 -3.96
N ASP A 109 -12.45 0.59 -4.62
CA ASP A 109 -13.08 1.53 -5.55
C ASP A 109 -14.08 2.41 -4.78
N ASP A 110 -13.62 3.61 -4.41
CA ASP A 110 -14.42 4.56 -3.62
C ASP A 110 -15.66 5.03 -4.40
N VAL A 111 -15.53 5.27 -5.71
CA VAL A 111 -16.62 5.83 -6.55
C VAL A 111 -17.72 4.81 -6.79
N TYR A 112 -17.36 3.54 -6.95
CA TYR A 112 -18.35 2.48 -7.14
C TYR A 112 -19.29 2.35 -5.93
N GLY A 113 -18.75 2.41 -4.71
CA GLY A 113 -19.53 2.30 -3.48
C GLY A 113 -20.56 3.42 -3.34
N ASP A 114 -20.17 4.66 -3.63
CA ASP A 114 -21.07 5.81 -3.59
C ASP A 114 -22.20 5.72 -4.64
N ARG A 115 -21.93 5.09 -5.79
CA ARG A 115 -22.91 4.90 -6.87
C ARG A 115 -23.84 3.70 -6.65
N ASN A 116 -23.42 2.72 -5.87
CA ASN A 116 -24.14 1.47 -5.60
C ASN A 116 -24.25 1.28 -4.08
N LEU A 117 -25.09 2.08 -3.46
CA LEU A 117 -25.15 2.18 -2.00
C LEU A 117 -25.83 0.95 -1.38
N PHE A 118 -25.02 0.10 -0.75
CA PHE A 118 -25.47 -1.05 0.05
C PHE A 118 -24.99 -0.90 1.49
N CYS A 119 -25.91 -0.59 2.40
CA CYS A 119 -25.63 -0.35 3.84
C CYS A 119 -26.12 -1.49 4.76
N ALA A 120 -26.47 -2.63 4.18
CA ALA A 120 -26.88 -3.84 4.88
C ALA A 120 -26.12 -5.04 4.30
N CYS A 121 -26.12 -6.16 5.01
CA CYS A 121 -25.53 -7.39 4.49
C CYS A 121 -26.32 -7.84 3.24
N PRO A 122 -25.71 -7.85 2.05
CA PRO A 122 -26.29 -8.49 0.88
C PRO A 122 -26.52 -9.98 1.18
N PRO A 123 -27.56 -10.60 0.62
CA PRO A 123 -27.68 -12.05 0.56
C PRO A 123 -26.40 -12.68 0.00
N MET A 124 -26.01 -13.86 0.49
CA MET A 124 -24.83 -14.58 -0.01
C MET A 124 -24.87 -14.86 -1.53
N GLU A 125 -26.07 -14.85 -2.10
CA GLU A 125 -26.33 -15.04 -3.53
C GLU A 125 -25.85 -13.86 -4.40
N GLU A 126 -25.77 -12.65 -3.84
CA GLU A 126 -25.34 -11.44 -4.56
C GLU A 126 -23.81 -11.31 -4.64
N TYR A 127 -23.05 -12.13 -3.89
CA TYR A 127 -21.58 -12.14 -3.90
C TYR A 127 -20.97 -13.08 -4.97
N LYS A 128 -21.80 -13.67 -5.84
CA LYS A 128 -21.38 -14.63 -6.88
C LYS A 128 -21.19 -13.98 -8.24
#